data_AF-A0A9P1MFB2-F1
#
_entry.id   AF-A0A9P1MFB2-F1
#
_cell.length_a   1.000
_cell.length_b   1.000
_cell.length_c   1.000
_cell.angle_alpha   90.00
_cell.angle_beta   90.00
_cell.angle_gamma   90.00
#
_symmetry.space_group_name_H-M   'P 1'
#
loop_
_entity.id
_entity.type
_entity.pdbx_description
1 polymer ?
#
loop_
_entity_poly.entity_id
_entity_poly.type
_entity_poly.pdbx_seq_one_letter_code
_entity_poly.pdbx_strand_id
1 'polypeptide(L)'
;MRPHLQTGGPAGARGDQGRQGGRGGGTARRPKKEDGERQNDQDYANRKRGQPKQEAETLQERQARLARDVGVTTSYNPTTTLETLVPFLPEVATESNELGRLATAMTNMRVLAGGHVDPNPIVNPEDMYRDYKLRGSMFFTDLAAKKAIEQNVERANGKIPGPDDVIKETIINKTILGEYEPVKSAAINDVVTITKNFHLKEGTYQAKQTKAFEAKLVSLLNKANAKPKRAERRSLRPRLRR
;
A
#
# COMPACT_ATOMS: atom_id res chain seq x y z
N MET A 1 15.55 -21.77 -52.18
CA MET A 1 16.70 -20.91 -51.83
C MET A 1 16.66 -20.64 -50.34
N ARG A 2 17.64 -21.13 -49.57
CA ARG A 2 17.80 -20.83 -48.15
C ARG A 2 18.84 -19.70 -48.01
N PRO A 3 18.62 -18.68 -47.19
CA PRO A 3 19.71 -17.89 -46.66
C PRO A 3 20.18 -18.45 -45.31
N HIS A 4 21.48 -18.67 -45.30
CA HIS A 4 22.38 -18.94 -44.20
C HIS A 4 22.58 -17.64 -43.41
N LEU A 5 22.48 -17.65 -42.09
CA LEU A 5 23.05 -16.60 -41.23
C LEU A 5 23.87 -17.26 -40.13
N GLN A 6 25.17 -16.99 -40.20
CA GLN A 6 26.22 -17.47 -39.35
C GLN A 6 26.61 -16.35 -38.37
N THR A 7 26.70 -16.71 -37.09
CA THR A 7 27.69 -16.24 -36.10
C THR A 7 27.91 -14.75 -35.85
N GLY A 8 27.50 -14.31 -34.66
CA GLY A 8 28.22 -13.32 -33.87
C GLY A 8 28.43 -13.86 -32.44
N GLY A 9 29.68 -14.02 -32.01
CA GLY A 9 30.06 -14.09 -30.58
C GLY A 9 30.55 -12.72 -30.10
N PRO A 10 31.28 -12.59 -28.98
CA PRO A 10 31.39 -13.45 -27.80
C PRO A 10 30.96 -12.70 -26.51
N ALA A 11 30.49 -13.40 -25.49
CA ALA A 11 30.22 -12.79 -24.18
C ALA A 11 30.97 -13.52 -23.06
N GLY A 12 32.03 -12.86 -22.58
CA GLY A 12 32.24 -12.64 -21.16
C GLY A 12 32.56 -13.83 -20.28
N ALA A 13 33.85 -14.06 -20.09
CA ALA A 13 34.41 -14.81 -18.98
C ALA A 13 34.09 -14.16 -17.61
N ARG A 14 33.54 -14.94 -16.69
CA ARG A 14 33.72 -14.90 -15.22
C ARG A 14 33.51 -16.35 -14.77
N GLY A 15 34.51 -17.15 -14.38
CA GLY A 15 35.60 -16.78 -13.49
C GLY A 15 35.05 -16.68 -12.07
N ASP A 16 34.72 -17.82 -11.45
CA ASP A 16 34.73 -17.88 -9.99
C ASP A 16 35.36 -19.19 -9.51
N GLN A 17 36.46 -18.98 -8.78
CA GLN A 17 37.36 -19.97 -8.23
C GLN A 17 36.96 -20.22 -6.78
N GLY A 18 36.84 -21.51 -6.43
CA GLY A 18 37.55 -22.06 -5.28
C GLY A 18 36.93 -21.87 -3.89
N ARG A 19 36.45 -22.99 -3.32
CA ARG A 19 36.84 -23.56 -2.01
C ARG A 19 36.05 -24.86 -1.82
N GLN A 20 36.64 -26.04 -2.02
CA GLN A 20 37.66 -26.74 -1.24
C GLN A 20 37.14 -27.29 0.11
N GLY A 21 37.14 -28.63 0.19
CA GLY A 21 36.88 -29.45 1.38
C GLY A 21 35.92 -30.61 1.05
N GLY A 22 36.31 -31.85 0.76
CA GLY A 22 37.53 -32.57 1.10
C GLY A 22 37.25 -33.62 2.17
N ARG A 23 36.73 -34.79 1.76
CA ARG A 23 36.76 -36.11 2.43
C ARG A 23 36.34 -37.12 1.34
N GLY A 24 37.21 -37.92 0.75
CA GLY A 24 38.18 -38.80 1.39
C GLY A 24 37.52 -40.18 1.51
N GLY A 25 37.76 -41.06 0.53
CA GLY A 25 37.19 -42.41 0.49
C GLY A 25 37.53 -43.12 -0.81
N GLY A 26 38.79 -43.51 -0.97
CA GLY A 26 39.26 -44.26 -2.12
C GLY A 26 38.94 -45.75 -2.03
N THR A 27 38.51 -46.33 -3.16
CA THR A 27 38.72 -47.71 -3.66
C THR A 27 37.76 -47.89 -4.85
N ALA A 28 38.10 -48.41 -6.02
CA ALA A 28 39.33 -48.87 -6.64
C ALA A 28 39.15 -48.68 -8.17
N ARG A 29 40.20 -48.25 -8.87
CA ARG A 29 40.21 -48.20 -10.34
C ARG A 29 40.22 -49.64 -10.86
N ARG A 30 39.11 -50.10 -11.46
CA ARG A 30 39.08 -51.32 -12.25
C ARG A 30 39.69 -51.07 -13.64
N PRO A 31 40.43 -52.04 -14.21
CA PRO A 31 41.14 -51.87 -15.45
C PRO A 31 40.19 -51.79 -16.65
N LYS A 32 40.58 -50.95 -17.60
CA LYS A 32 40.04 -50.82 -18.95
C LYS A 32 40.21 -52.17 -19.66
N LYS A 33 39.11 -52.87 -19.94
CA LYS A 33 39.06 -53.88 -21.01
C LYS A 33 38.40 -53.21 -22.21
N GLU A 34 39.25 -52.88 -23.18
CA GLU A 34 38.87 -52.87 -24.59
C GLU A 34 38.39 -54.28 -24.98
N ASP A 35 37.61 -54.33 -26.06
CA ASP A 35 36.97 -55.49 -26.67
C ASP A 35 35.60 -55.87 -26.10
N GLY A 36 34.56 -55.52 -26.86
CA GLY A 36 33.20 -55.99 -26.63
C GLY A 36 32.15 -55.06 -27.20
N GLU A 37 32.07 -54.97 -28.52
CA GLU A 37 30.84 -54.56 -29.20
C GLU A 37 29.64 -55.34 -28.63
N ARG A 38 28.48 -54.66 -28.59
CA ARG A 38 27.14 -55.21 -28.30
C ARG A 38 26.87 -55.53 -26.83
N GLN A 39 26.46 -54.53 -26.07
CA GLN A 39 25.45 -54.64 -25.00
C GLN A 39 25.22 -53.27 -24.37
N ASN A 40 24.41 -52.41 -24.99
CA ASN A 40 23.87 -51.23 -24.30
C ASN A 40 22.44 -50.85 -24.73
N ASP A 41 21.73 -51.76 -25.41
CA ASP A 41 20.29 -51.58 -25.67
C ASP A 41 19.42 -52.03 -24.49
N GLN A 42 19.98 -52.81 -23.55
CA GLN A 42 19.24 -53.33 -22.40
C GLN A 42 19.08 -52.31 -21.25
N ASP A 43 20.01 -51.36 -21.11
CA ASP A 43 19.93 -50.33 -20.07
C ASP A 43 18.90 -49.22 -20.39
N TYR A 44 18.66 -48.95 -21.68
CA TYR A 44 17.53 -48.12 -22.12
C TYR A 44 16.18 -48.84 -21.97
N ALA A 45 16.16 -50.17 -22.14
CA ALA A 45 14.95 -50.98 -21.97
C ALA A 45 14.54 -51.11 -20.49
N ASN A 46 15.50 -51.22 -19.57
CA ASN A 46 15.20 -51.35 -18.14
C ASN A 46 14.78 -50.03 -17.45
N ARG A 47 15.21 -48.85 -17.94
CA ARG A 47 14.70 -47.56 -17.42
C ARG A 47 13.22 -47.32 -17.72
N LYS A 48 12.65 -47.96 -18.74
CA LYS A 48 11.22 -47.88 -19.07
C LYS A 48 10.35 -48.93 -18.33
N ARG A 49 10.94 -49.94 -17.69
CA ARG A 49 10.20 -51.02 -16.99
C ARG A 49 9.80 -50.67 -15.56
N GLY A 50 10.39 -49.63 -14.96
CA GLY A 50 10.08 -49.18 -13.60
C GLY A 50 9.31 -47.85 -13.52
N GLN A 51 9.01 -47.21 -14.65
CA GLN A 51 8.08 -46.09 -14.63
C GLN A 51 6.66 -46.66 -14.49
N PRO A 52 5.88 -46.24 -13.48
CA PRO A 52 4.48 -46.62 -13.41
C PRO A 52 3.85 -46.26 -14.76
N LYS A 53 3.21 -47.24 -15.42
CA LYS A 53 2.43 -46.96 -16.62
C LYS A 53 1.44 -45.88 -16.22
N GLN A 54 1.62 -44.66 -16.73
CA GLN A 54 0.68 -43.58 -16.49
C GLN A 54 -0.67 -44.12 -16.96
N GLU A 55 -1.58 -44.30 -16.00
CA GLU A 55 -2.93 -44.72 -16.29
C GLU A 55 -3.49 -43.72 -17.30
N ALA A 56 -4.06 -44.23 -18.39
CA ALA A 56 -4.60 -43.36 -19.42
C ALA A 56 -5.69 -42.51 -18.77
N GLU A 57 -5.52 -41.19 -18.84
CA GLU A 57 -6.43 -40.21 -18.25
C GLU A 57 -7.88 -40.55 -18.59
N THR A 58 -8.71 -40.70 -17.56
CA THR A 58 -10.13 -41.02 -17.73
C THR A 58 -10.85 -39.85 -18.43
N LEU A 59 -11.95 -40.12 -19.12
CA LEU A 59 -12.74 -39.06 -19.78
C LEU A 59 -13.21 -37.98 -18.78
N GLN A 60 -13.50 -38.37 -17.54
CA GLN A 60 -13.88 -37.45 -16.47
C GLN A 60 -12.71 -36.57 -16.01
N GLU A 61 -11.52 -37.14 -15.79
CA GLU A 61 -10.33 -36.37 -15.44
C GLU A 61 -9.93 -35.41 -16.57
N ARG A 62 -10.03 -35.87 -17.82
CA ARG A 62 -9.79 -35.01 -18.99
C ARG A 62 -10.75 -33.84 -19.04
N GLN A 63 -12.04 -34.07 -18.80
CA GLN A 63 -13.04 -33.00 -18.76
C GLN A 63 -12.80 -32.03 -17.59
N ALA A 64 -12.45 -32.54 -16.40
CA ALA A 64 -12.12 -31.69 -15.26
C ALA A 64 -10.84 -30.87 -15.48
N ARG A 65 -9.82 -31.45 -16.12
CA ARG A 65 -8.59 -30.74 -16.51
C ARG A 65 -8.90 -29.67 -17.55
N LEU A 66 -9.64 -30.00 -18.61
CA LEU A 66 -10.03 -29.03 -19.64
C LEU A 66 -10.89 -27.90 -19.05
N ALA A 67 -11.81 -28.20 -18.13
CA ALA A 67 -12.61 -27.19 -17.43
C ALA A 67 -11.75 -26.24 -16.56
N ARG A 68 -10.64 -26.73 -15.99
CA ARG A 68 -9.69 -25.92 -15.23
C ARG A 68 -8.78 -25.10 -16.14
N ASP A 69 -8.25 -25.72 -17.19
CA ASP A 69 -7.21 -25.15 -18.05
C ASP A 69 -7.80 -24.20 -19.11
N VAL A 70 -8.95 -24.57 -19.69
CA VAL A 70 -9.65 -23.81 -20.74
C VAL A 70 -10.81 -22.99 -20.17
N GLY A 71 -11.31 -23.35 -18.98
CA GLY A 71 -12.49 -22.75 -18.38
C GLY A 71 -13.79 -23.45 -18.79
N VAL A 72 -14.91 -22.95 -18.26
CA VAL A 72 -16.27 -23.41 -18.59
C VAL A 72 -17.10 -22.26 -19.14
N THR A 73 -18.00 -22.56 -20.07
CA THR A 73 -18.93 -21.56 -20.61
C THR A 73 -19.92 -21.15 -19.52
N THR A 74 -19.74 -19.95 -18.98
CA THR A 74 -20.69 -19.33 -18.03
C THR A 74 -21.56 -18.32 -18.76
N SER A 75 -22.83 -18.21 -18.36
CA SER A 75 -23.71 -17.13 -18.84
C SER A 75 -23.21 -15.78 -18.34
N TYR A 76 -23.00 -14.83 -19.24
CA TYR A 76 -22.70 -13.44 -18.89
C TYR A 76 -23.99 -12.62 -18.83
N ASN A 77 -24.32 -12.12 -17.63
CA ASN A 77 -25.46 -11.24 -17.41
C ASN A 77 -24.94 -9.84 -17.07
N PRO A 78 -24.77 -8.95 -18.08
CA PRO A 78 -24.33 -7.59 -17.81
C PRO A 78 -25.39 -6.87 -16.99
N THR A 79 -24.98 -6.28 -15.88
CA THR A 79 -25.81 -5.38 -15.09
C THR A 79 -25.08 -4.04 -14.99
N THR A 80 -25.74 -2.98 -15.46
CA THR A 80 -25.22 -1.62 -15.41
C THR A 80 -26.33 -0.72 -14.89
N THR A 81 -26.28 -0.40 -13.60
CA THR A 81 -27.17 0.59 -12.98
C THR A 81 -26.37 1.80 -12.52
N LEU A 82 -27.04 2.93 -12.28
CA LEU A 82 -26.38 4.11 -11.75
C LEU A 82 -25.64 3.80 -10.43
N GLU A 83 -26.24 2.97 -9.57
CA GLU A 83 -25.64 2.53 -8.30
C GLU A 83 -24.31 1.81 -8.51
N THR A 84 -24.19 0.93 -9.51
CA THR A 84 -22.93 0.24 -9.84
C THR A 84 -21.84 1.18 -10.35
N LEU A 85 -22.23 2.35 -10.86
CA LEU A 85 -21.31 3.37 -11.38
C LEU A 85 -20.89 4.40 -10.33
N VAL A 86 -21.64 4.54 -9.23
CA VAL A 86 -21.36 5.52 -8.17
C VAL A 86 -19.89 5.50 -7.71
N PRO A 87 -19.26 4.33 -7.46
CA PRO A 87 -17.87 4.29 -7.00
C PRO A 87 -16.83 4.77 -8.03
N PHE A 88 -17.22 4.95 -9.28
CA PHE A 88 -16.38 5.34 -10.42
C PHE A 88 -16.68 6.75 -10.92
N LEU A 89 -17.61 7.46 -10.29
CA LEU A 89 -17.96 8.82 -10.67
C LEU A 89 -16.81 9.79 -10.40
N PRO A 90 -16.63 10.82 -11.24
CA PRO A 90 -15.63 11.84 -11.01
C PRO A 90 -16.01 12.73 -9.82
N GLU A 91 -15.04 13.04 -8.98
CA GLU A 91 -15.18 13.93 -7.83
C GLU A 91 -15.14 15.39 -8.28
N VAL A 92 -16.29 15.91 -8.67
CA VAL A 92 -16.43 17.30 -9.13
C VAL A 92 -17.47 18.02 -8.27
N ALA A 93 -17.04 19.05 -7.56
CA ALA A 93 -17.87 19.90 -6.73
C ALA A 93 -18.61 20.98 -7.54
N THR A 94 -19.41 20.57 -8.52
CA THR A 94 -20.30 21.50 -9.26
C THR A 94 -21.70 21.51 -8.68
N GLU A 95 -22.30 22.70 -8.59
CA GLU A 95 -23.67 22.88 -8.07
C GLU A 95 -24.72 22.13 -8.91
N SER A 96 -24.47 21.99 -10.21
CA SER A 96 -25.35 21.31 -11.16
C SER A 96 -25.27 19.79 -11.14
N ASN A 97 -24.31 19.19 -10.41
CA ASN A 97 -24.09 17.74 -10.42
C ASN A 97 -24.12 17.14 -9.01
N GLU A 98 -25.30 16.70 -8.58
CA GLU A 98 -25.48 15.97 -7.32
C GLU A 98 -24.63 14.70 -7.24
N LEU A 99 -24.45 14.00 -8.36
CA LEU A 99 -23.62 12.79 -8.44
C LEU A 99 -22.14 13.08 -8.19
N GLY A 100 -21.63 14.24 -8.64
CA GLY A 100 -20.26 14.69 -8.35
C GLY A 100 -20.03 15.03 -6.88
N ARG A 101 -21.04 15.62 -6.22
CA ARG A 101 -21.02 15.88 -4.77
C ARG A 101 -21.08 14.59 -3.96
N LEU A 102 -21.90 13.62 -4.38
CA LEU A 102 -21.94 12.28 -3.78
C LEU A 102 -20.59 11.56 -3.91
N ALA A 103 -19.98 11.58 -5.10
CA ALA A 103 -18.66 10.99 -5.33
C ALA A 103 -17.60 11.62 -4.41
N THR A 104 -17.58 12.96 -4.33
CA THR A 104 -16.70 13.70 -3.40
C THR A 104 -16.90 13.25 -1.95
N ALA A 105 -18.14 13.12 -1.49
CA ALA A 105 -18.42 12.67 -0.12
C ALA A 105 -17.96 11.22 0.10
N MET A 106 -18.22 10.32 -0.84
CA MET A 106 -17.80 8.92 -0.77
C MET A 106 -16.29 8.76 -0.75
N THR A 107 -15.55 9.51 -1.56
CA THR A 107 -14.09 9.48 -1.53
C THR A 107 -13.55 10.00 -0.22
N ASN A 108 -14.10 11.09 0.33
CA ASN A 108 -13.65 11.58 1.63
C ASN A 108 -13.94 10.57 2.75
N MET A 109 -15.09 9.91 2.75
CA MET A 109 -15.36 8.80 3.69
C MET A 109 -14.34 7.67 3.54
N ARG A 110 -14.01 7.30 2.31
CA ARG A 110 -13.02 6.28 1.99
C ARG A 110 -11.63 6.68 2.49
N VAL A 111 -11.18 7.92 2.24
CA VAL A 111 -9.88 8.42 2.68
C VAL A 111 -9.80 8.46 4.22
N LEU A 112 -10.83 8.98 4.89
CA LEU A 112 -10.87 9.09 6.34
C LEU A 112 -10.82 7.72 7.02
N ALA A 113 -11.56 6.75 6.49
CA ALA A 113 -11.58 5.39 7.02
C ALA A 113 -10.40 4.53 6.51
N GLY A 114 -9.52 5.09 5.68
CA GLY A 114 -8.35 4.42 5.11
C GLY A 114 -8.68 3.26 4.18
N GLY A 115 -9.78 3.39 3.43
CA GLY A 115 -10.23 2.44 2.42
C GLY A 115 -9.40 2.46 1.15
N HIS A 116 -9.55 1.41 0.33
CA HIS A 116 -8.83 1.25 -0.93
C HIS A 116 -9.32 2.19 -2.01
N VAL A 117 -8.42 2.64 -2.87
CA VAL A 117 -8.75 3.42 -4.08
C VAL A 117 -9.61 2.57 -5.03
N ASP A 118 -9.32 1.27 -5.11
CA ASP A 118 -10.11 0.33 -5.90
C ASP A 118 -11.48 0.10 -5.23
N PRO A 119 -12.59 0.23 -5.98
CA PRO A 119 -13.92 -0.01 -5.44
C PRO A 119 -14.23 -1.50 -5.21
N ASN A 120 -13.45 -2.40 -5.82
CA ASN A 120 -13.58 -3.85 -5.65
C ASN A 120 -12.25 -4.47 -5.17
N PRO A 121 -11.78 -4.12 -3.97
CA PRO A 121 -10.54 -4.68 -3.46
C PRO A 121 -10.78 -6.12 -3.03
N ILE A 122 -9.90 -7.04 -3.44
CA ILE A 122 -9.89 -8.40 -2.90
C ILE A 122 -9.15 -8.33 -1.57
N VAL A 123 -9.90 -8.38 -0.46
CA VAL A 123 -9.31 -8.30 0.88
C VAL A 123 -9.80 -9.47 1.73
N ASN A 124 -8.89 -10.05 2.51
CA ASN A 124 -9.20 -11.10 3.46
C ASN A 124 -9.99 -10.51 4.65
N PRO A 125 -11.16 -11.06 5.03
CA PRO A 125 -11.93 -10.60 6.19
C PRO A 125 -11.14 -10.53 7.50
N GLU A 126 -10.14 -11.40 7.69
CA GLU A 126 -9.28 -11.36 8.88
C GLU A 126 -8.37 -10.12 8.91
N ASP A 127 -7.78 -9.76 7.78
CA ASP A 127 -6.92 -8.58 7.66
C ASP A 127 -7.75 -7.30 7.80
N MET A 128 -8.96 -7.29 7.22
CA MET A 128 -9.90 -6.18 7.40
C MET A 128 -10.31 -6.00 8.86
N TYR A 129 -10.55 -7.10 9.60
CA TYR A 129 -10.85 -7.03 11.03
C TYR A 129 -9.67 -6.50 11.85
N ARG A 130 -8.44 -6.89 11.53
CA ARG A 130 -7.22 -6.37 12.18
C ARG A 130 -7.08 -4.86 11.94
N ASP A 131 -7.26 -4.42 10.71
CA ASP A 131 -7.22 -3.00 10.35
C ASP A 131 -8.30 -2.20 11.07
N TYR A 132 -9.52 -2.74 11.12
CA TYR A 132 -10.61 -2.14 11.88
C TYR A 132 -10.27 -2.01 13.38
N LYS A 133 -9.70 -3.05 13.99
CA LYS A 133 -9.30 -3.00 15.41
C LYS A 133 -8.19 -1.98 15.67
N LEU A 134 -7.28 -1.78 14.73
CA LEU A 134 -6.19 -0.82 14.84
C LEU A 134 -6.67 0.63 14.66
N ARG A 135 -7.53 0.88 13.67
CA ARG A 135 -7.94 2.22 13.26
C ARG A 135 -9.25 2.69 13.89
N GLY A 136 -10.11 1.77 14.30
CA GLY A 136 -11.45 2.04 14.83
C GLY A 136 -12.51 2.39 13.79
N SER A 137 -12.13 2.54 12.51
CA SER A 137 -13.02 2.90 11.40
C SER A 137 -12.61 2.20 10.12
N MET A 138 -13.58 1.85 9.27
CA MET A 138 -13.33 1.23 7.97
C MET A 138 -14.41 1.61 6.94
N PHE A 139 -14.01 1.73 5.68
CA PHE A 139 -14.93 1.92 4.57
C PHE A 139 -15.28 0.57 3.93
N PHE A 140 -16.56 0.33 3.69
CA PHE A 140 -17.05 -0.87 3.02
C PHE A 140 -17.67 -0.49 1.68
N THR A 141 -17.18 -1.08 0.60
CA THR A 141 -17.73 -0.88 -0.75
C THR A 141 -18.97 -1.75 -0.97
N ASP A 142 -19.02 -2.92 -0.33
CA ASP A 142 -20.14 -3.85 -0.38
C ASP A 142 -20.60 -4.24 1.03
N LEU A 143 -21.92 -4.41 1.18
CA LEU A 143 -22.57 -4.96 2.36
C LEU A 143 -22.10 -6.40 2.65
N ALA A 144 -21.78 -7.19 1.63
CA ALA A 144 -21.25 -8.54 1.85
C ALA A 144 -19.91 -8.52 2.59
N ALA A 145 -19.01 -7.59 2.23
CA ALA A 145 -17.73 -7.39 2.92
C ALA A 145 -17.93 -6.95 4.37
N LYS A 146 -18.88 -6.03 4.62
CA LYS A 146 -19.26 -5.63 5.98
C LYS A 146 -19.72 -6.83 6.82
N LYS A 147 -20.65 -7.63 6.28
CA LYS A 147 -21.19 -8.82 6.97
C LYS A 147 -20.12 -9.86 7.30
N ALA A 148 -19.15 -10.07 6.39
CA ALA A 148 -18.06 -11.00 6.63
C ALA A 148 -17.21 -10.61 7.86
N ILE A 149 -17.06 -9.31 8.13
CA ILE A 149 -16.32 -8.82 9.30
C ILE A 149 -17.21 -8.73 10.53
N GLU A 150 -18.49 -8.36 10.37
CA GLU A 150 -19.45 -8.35 11.47
C GLU A 150 -19.49 -9.70 12.19
N GLN A 151 -19.40 -10.83 11.47
CA GLN A 151 -19.29 -12.15 12.10
C GLN A 151 -18.07 -12.30 13.02
N ASN A 152 -16.93 -11.71 12.65
CA ASN A 152 -15.72 -11.72 13.47
C ASN A 152 -15.82 -10.75 14.66
N VAL A 153 -16.50 -9.63 14.47
CA VAL A 153 -16.74 -8.61 15.50
C VAL A 153 -17.77 -9.10 16.53
N GLU A 154 -18.84 -9.78 16.10
CA GLU A 154 -19.86 -10.39 16.96
C GLU A 154 -19.27 -11.49 17.85
N ARG A 155 -18.34 -12.30 17.32
CA ARG A 155 -17.57 -13.27 18.13
C ARG A 155 -16.78 -12.59 19.27
N ALA A 156 -16.45 -11.31 19.12
CA ALA A 156 -15.80 -10.48 20.13
C ALA A 156 -16.79 -9.62 20.94
N ASN A 157 -18.11 -9.89 20.86
CA ASN A 157 -19.21 -9.13 21.48
C ASN A 157 -19.27 -7.64 21.07
N GLY A 158 -18.81 -7.31 19.87
CA GLY A 158 -18.87 -5.96 19.32
C GLY A 158 -19.96 -5.80 18.25
N LYS A 159 -20.15 -4.55 17.81
CA LYS A 159 -20.87 -4.20 16.58
C LYS A 159 -20.07 -3.13 15.86
N ILE A 160 -20.09 -3.12 14.52
CA ILE A 160 -19.52 -2.02 13.73
C ILE A 160 -20.57 -0.90 13.64
N PRO A 161 -20.41 0.21 14.39
CA PRO A 161 -21.34 1.33 14.29
C PRO A 161 -21.19 2.03 12.93
N GLY A 162 -22.25 2.70 12.51
CA GLY A 162 -22.15 3.68 11.43
C GLY A 162 -21.41 4.95 11.91
N PRO A 163 -21.08 5.88 11.01
CA PRO A 163 -20.48 7.14 11.41
C PRO A 163 -21.45 7.94 12.29
N ASP A 164 -20.91 8.58 13.33
CA ASP A 164 -21.65 9.52 14.19
C ASP A 164 -22.12 10.75 13.39
N ASP A 165 -23.18 11.40 13.85
CA ASP A 165 -23.75 12.56 13.15
C ASP A 165 -22.75 13.73 13.05
N VAL A 166 -21.90 13.92 14.07
CA VAL A 166 -20.80 14.90 14.03
C VAL A 166 -19.84 14.64 12.87
N ILE A 167 -19.55 13.38 12.57
CA ILE A 167 -18.66 13.01 11.46
C ILE A 167 -19.36 13.30 10.13
N LYS A 168 -20.65 12.96 10.01
CA LYS A 168 -21.44 13.25 8.81
C LYS A 168 -21.48 14.75 8.53
N GLU A 169 -21.80 15.56 9.53
CA GLU A 169 -21.82 17.02 9.41
C GLU A 169 -20.44 17.58 9.05
N THR A 170 -19.38 17.09 9.68
CA THR A 170 -18.01 17.54 9.38
C THR A 170 -17.63 17.26 7.93
N ILE A 171 -18.02 16.09 7.39
CA ILE A 171 -17.78 15.75 5.99
C ILE A 171 -18.60 16.69 5.10
N ILE A 172 -19.91 16.83 5.33
CA ILE A 172 -20.77 17.69 4.52
C ILE A 172 -20.24 19.13 4.49
N ASN A 173 -19.92 19.71 5.64
CA ASN A 173 -19.51 21.10 5.73
C ASN A 173 -18.17 21.34 5.03
N LYS A 174 -17.19 20.44 5.22
CA LYS A 174 -15.86 20.63 4.62
C LYS A 174 -15.81 20.24 3.14
N THR A 175 -16.48 19.16 2.75
CA THR A 175 -16.31 18.57 1.42
C THR A 175 -17.37 19.02 0.43
N ILE A 176 -18.58 19.30 0.89
CA ILE A 176 -19.69 19.73 0.02
C ILE A 176 -19.88 21.24 0.09
N LEU A 177 -20.00 21.80 1.30
CA LEU A 177 -20.23 23.24 1.47
C LEU A 177 -18.95 24.08 1.33
N GLY A 178 -17.77 23.44 1.45
CA GLY A 178 -16.50 24.15 1.38
C GLY A 178 -16.32 25.15 2.52
N GLU A 179 -16.87 24.85 3.71
CA GLU A 179 -16.71 25.67 4.88
C GLU A 179 -15.28 25.53 5.44
N TYR A 180 -14.43 26.49 5.07
CA TYR A 180 -13.06 26.62 5.56
C TYR A 180 -12.94 27.80 6.53
N GLU A 181 -11.90 27.77 7.37
CA GLU A 181 -11.60 28.90 8.25
C GLU A 181 -11.31 30.16 7.38
N PRO A 182 -12.05 31.26 7.55
CA PRO A 182 -11.85 32.44 6.72
C PRO A 182 -10.52 33.12 7.05
N VAL A 183 -9.84 33.56 6.00
CA VAL A 183 -8.63 34.38 6.10
C VAL A 183 -9.01 35.76 6.65
N LYS A 184 -8.44 36.14 7.80
CA LYS A 184 -8.74 37.43 8.44
C LYS A 184 -7.89 38.55 7.85
N SER A 185 -8.41 39.76 7.74
CA SER A 185 -7.55 40.91 7.44
C SER A 185 -6.60 41.15 8.62
N ALA A 186 -5.32 41.38 8.33
CA ALA A 186 -4.28 41.60 9.32
C ALA A 186 -3.56 42.92 9.03
N ALA A 187 -3.27 43.69 10.07
CA ALA A 187 -2.37 44.83 9.95
C ALA A 187 -0.96 44.35 9.59
N ILE A 188 -0.19 45.15 8.86
CA ILE A 188 1.17 44.80 8.40
C ILE A 188 2.09 44.38 9.57
N ASN A 189 1.87 44.95 10.76
CA ASN A 189 2.67 44.67 11.96
C ASN A 189 2.22 43.41 12.72
N ASP A 190 1.08 42.82 12.36
CA ASP A 190 0.57 41.59 12.97
C ASP A 190 1.09 40.36 12.21
N VAL A 191 2.37 40.06 12.47
CA VAL A 191 3.08 38.95 11.82
C VAL A 191 2.40 37.61 12.10
N VAL A 192 1.80 37.42 13.28
CA VAL A 192 1.16 36.15 13.66
C VAL A 192 -0.07 35.89 12.80
N THR A 193 -0.95 36.89 12.66
CA THR A 193 -2.15 36.74 11.82
C THR A 193 -1.78 36.61 10.34
N ILE A 194 -0.77 37.35 9.87
CA ILE A 194 -0.26 37.22 8.50
C ILE A 194 0.23 35.80 8.24
N THR A 195 1.08 35.23 9.11
CA THR A 195 1.60 33.87 8.89
C THR A 195 0.51 32.81 8.98
N LYS A 196 -0.43 32.95 9.94
CA LYS A 196 -1.59 32.06 10.02
C LYS A 196 -2.41 32.08 8.72
N ASN A 197 -2.65 33.26 8.17
CA ASN A 197 -3.35 33.42 6.89
C ASN A 197 -2.62 32.75 5.72
N PHE A 198 -1.28 32.79 5.68
CA PHE A 198 -0.51 32.06 4.68
C PHE A 198 -0.69 30.55 4.83
N HIS A 199 -0.63 30.02 6.05
CA HIS A 199 -0.86 28.61 6.30
C HIS A 199 -2.30 28.16 6.00
N LEU A 200 -3.30 29.02 6.18
CA LEU A 200 -4.69 28.71 5.83
C LEU A 200 -4.92 28.65 4.32
N LYS A 201 -4.14 29.41 3.53
CA LYS A 201 -4.23 29.39 2.06
C LYS A 201 -3.50 28.20 1.44
N GLU A 202 -2.46 27.69 2.10
CA GLU A 202 -1.64 26.60 1.59
C GLU A 202 -2.02 25.26 2.23
N GLY A 203 -2.41 24.28 1.41
CA GLY A 203 -2.70 22.91 1.86
C GLY A 203 -1.47 22.11 2.34
N THR A 204 -0.28 22.70 2.28
CA THR A 204 0.99 22.05 2.62
C THR A 204 1.14 21.81 4.13
N TYR A 205 0.63 22.73 4.96
CA TYR A 205 0.81 22.68 6.41
C TYR A 205 -0.41 22.07 7.09
N GLN A 206 -0.19 20.96 7.80
CA GLN A 206 -1.24 20.36 8.61
C GLN A 206 -1.50 21.19 9.87
N ALA A 207 -2.73 21.12 10.41
CA ALA A 207 -3.13 21.88 11.59
C ALA A 207 -2.16 21.74 12.79
N LYS A 208 -1.57 20.56 12.99
CA LYS A 208 -0.57 20.32 14.03
C LYS A 208 0.73 21.11 13.79
N GLN A 209 1.19 21.16 12.54
CA GLN A 209 2.40 21.88 12.15
C GLN A 209 2.19 23.38 12.23
N THR A 210 1.03 23.88 11.78
CA THR A 210 0.64 25.29 11.89
C THR A 210 0.67 25.75 13.35
N LYS A 211 0.05 24.99 14.26
CA LYS A 211 0.07 25.29 15.70
C LYS A 211 1.48 25.30 16.30
N ALA A 212 2.32 24.34 15.90
CA ALA A 212 3.71 24.27 16.38
C ALA A 212 4.53 25.47 15.88
N PHE A 213 4.33 25.87 14.62
CA PHE A 213 4.95 27.05 14.03
C PHE A 213 4.51 28.33 14.74
N GLU A 214 3.20 28.54 14.91
CA GLU A 214 2.63 29.69 15.61
C GLU A 214 3.18 29.82 17.04
N ALA A 215 3.23 28.71 17.78
CA ALA A 215 3.79 28.69 19.13
C ALA A 215 5.27 29.14 19.15
N LYS A 216 6.06 28.72 18.15
CA LYS A 216 7.45 29.13 18.03
C LYS A 216 7.60 30.60 17.64
N LEU A 217 6.77 31.07 16.71
CA LEU A 217 6.74 32.47 16.28
C LEU A 217 6.44 33.41 17.45
N VAL A 218 5.39 33.11 18.23
CA VAL A 218 5.04 33.87 19.43
C VAL A 218 6.18 33.86 20.45
N SER A 219 6.84 32.71 20.65
CA SER A 219 8.01 32.64 21.54
C SER A 219 9.16 33.55 21.10
N LEU A 220 9.43 33.66 19.80
CA LEU A 220 10.49 34.51 19.26
C LEU A 220 10.14 35.99 19.38
N LEU A 221 8.89 36.37 19.06
CA LEU A 221 8.42 37.75 19.20
C LEU A 221 8.48 38.21 20.65
N ASN A 222 8.05 37.37 21.60
CA ASN A 222 8.13 37.68 23.02
C ASN A 222 9.58 37.83 23.51
N LYS A 223 10.51 37.01 23.00
CA LYS A 223 11.94 37.12 23.30
C LYS A 223 12.56 38.38 22.71
N ALA A 224 12.20 38.75 21.49
CA ALA A 224 12.67 39.97 20.84
C ALA A 224 12.19 41.24 21.58
N ASN A 225 10.96 41.19 22.13
CA ASN A 225 10.37 42.29 22.90
C ASN A 225 10.86 42.34 24.36
N ALA A 226 11.47 41.27 24.87
CA ALA A 226 12.08 41.26 26.20
C ALA A 226 13.42 42.02 26.16
N LYS A 227 13.47 43.21 26.79
CA LYS A 227 14.71 44.01 26.92
C LYS A 227 15.86 43.13 27.43
N PRO A 228 17.07 43.21 26.85
CA PRO A 228 18.21 42.49 27.39
C PRO A 228 18.44 42.95 28.83
N LYS A 229 18.41 42.01 29.79
CA LYS A 229 18.91 42.27 31.15
C LYS A 229 20.38 42.64 30.99
N ARG A 230 20.66 43.95 31.05
CA ARG A 230 22.00 44.51 31.13
C ARG A 230 22.69 43.80 32.30
N ALA A 231 23.57 42.85 31.98
CA ALA A 231 24.40 42.19 32.97
C ALA A 231 25.11 43.29 33.74
N GLU A 232 24.77 43.41 35.02
CA GLU A 232 25.36 44.34 35.95
C GLU A 232 26.87 44.08 35.94
N ARG A 233 27.61 44.94 35.23
CA ARG A 233 29.07 44.97 35.26
C ARG A 233 29.42 45.23 36.71
N ARG A 234 29.67 44.15 37.47
CA ARG A 234 30.34 44.18 38.78
C ARG A 234 31.55 45.09 38.62
N SER A 235 31.45 46.28 39.18
CA SER A 235 32.55 47.22 39.30
C SER A 235 33.60 46.54 40.17
N LEU A 236 34.59 45.93 39.52
CA LEU A 236 35.86 45.57 40.13
C LEU A 236 36.53 46.87 40.58
N ARG A 237 36.18 47.34 41.78
CA ARG A 237 36.99 48.34 42.49
C ARG A 237 38.30 47.67 42.87
N PRO A 238 39.47 48.23 42.49
CA PRO A 238 40.74 47.72 42.98
C PRO A 238 40.83 48.06 44.48
N ARG A 239 40.96 47.05 45.33
CA ARG A 239 41.36 47.23 46.72
C ARG A 239 42.84 47.62 46.73
N LEU A 240 43.12 48.93 46.77
CA LEU A 240 44.41 49.44 47.20
C LEU A 240 44.60 49.06 48.68
N ARG A 241 45.48 48.10 48.94
CA ARG A 241 46.00 47.83 50.29
C ARG A 241 47.02 48.92 50.64
N ARG A 242 46.82 49.56 51.79
CA ARG A 242 47.85 50.30 52.51
C ARG A 242 48.76 49.32 53.25
#